data_AF-A0A8D3WSF1-F1
#
_entry.id   AF-A0A8D3WSF1-F1
#
_cell.length_a   1.000
_cell.length_b   1.000
_cell.length_c   1.000
_cell.angle_alpha   90.00
_cell.angle_beta   90.00
_cell.angle_gamma   90.00
#
_symmetry.space_group_name_H-M   'P 1'
#
loop_
_entity.id
_entity.type
_entity.pdbx_description
1 polymer ?
#
loop_
_entity_poly.entity_id
_entity_poly.type
_entity_poly.pdbx_seq_one_letter_code
_entity_poly.pdbx_strand_id
1 'polypeptide(L)'
;MRDRWSVEFYDFLKPPPSLGEVMLGGFGDLHDRAARNGAQHGTPVLFTVSGFADPGVNLFFRVSPMKGRGARTWKRYAYTLVVWLNFLQVFGKGWREATARDVEAFKDWRLTDVRNDDRIKAASFDTDRAALNTFYTWAFGKYGVQNPVSGIAPASNSGSRPEQGIGPGGERRDGLRPAGSRGRKVKWMLRAPFEQWRDIGLRGYGFDGLRRTGWSGPNEDRDAVFVDGLYGTGLRLQEWGSVLDVEMPRSAGGRLPRAWLAAACVKGAKEGRWYRMPRAVLREIEGYTDPLEGSRTQAIRRAQRRGAYEKIPYRRVVSGYNARSRLLYLESGGSLSVDVLGPDERRLLFRRTTTGLEPLALWLSPNGMPKKFEGWEDTFTAANERIQRVWVQAGGEGLVPLWCRPHMCRHSFALKWYSLLSTVWQPQLDGFTEQELLDIREMFGGVWYALSLMLGHADPSTTRETYLEPFTALQVDYLMELLDSEETQAVEALIRTVAEQGGRTLTSVARPGALAQTGGRA
;
A
#
# COMPACT_ATOMS: atom_id res chain seq x y z
N MET A 1 14.86 -25.24 25.69
CA MET A 1 14.27 -24.23 24.79
C MET A 1 14.40 -22.88 25.46
N ARG A 2 15.10 -21.93 24.86
CA ARG A 2 15.09 -20.55 25.38
C ARG A 2 13.71 -19.94 25.07
N ASP A 3 13.18 -19.22 26.05
CA ASP A 3 11.93 -18.47 25.95
C ASP A 3 11.95 -17.55 24.71
N ARG A 4 10.87 -17.42 23.93
CA ARG A 4 10.92 -16.74 22.62
C ARG A 4 10.13 -15.43 22.67
N TRP A 5 10.66 -14.36 22.09
CA TRP A 5 9.94 -13.10 21.91
C TRP A 5 8.84 -13.23 20.85
N SER A 6 7.70 -12.64 21.17
CA SER A 6 6.52 -12.45 20.33
C SER A 6 6.00 -11.00 20.46
N VAL A 7 5.04 -10.63 19.61
CA VAL A 7 4.41 -9.31 19.63
C VAL A 7 2.90 -9.46 19.45
N GLU A 8 2.16 -8.69 20.23
CA GLU A 8 0.73 -8.43 20.06
C GLU A 8 0.48 -6.93 19.86
N PHE A 9 -0.72 -6.55 19.42
CA PHE A 9 -1.05 -5.15 19.13
C PHE A 9 -2.34 -4.74 19.84
N TYR A 10 -2.34 -3.58 20.47
CA TYR A 10 -3.55 -3.06 21.11
C TYR A 10 -4.66 -2.78 20.09
N ASP A 11 -5.89 -3.21 20.39
CA ASP A 11 -7.08 -2.95 19.58
C ASP A 11 -8.07 -2.08 20.36
N PHE A 12 -7.80 -0.78 20.42
CA PHE A 12 -8.68 0.22 21.08
C PHE A 12 -10.05 0.40 20.38
N LEU A 13 -10.28 -0.29 19.27
CA LEU A 13 -11.57 -0.29 18.57
C LEU A 13 -12.46 -1.46 19.01
N LYS A 14 -12.03 -2.21 20.03
CA LYS A 14 -12.81 -3.25 20.71
C LYS A 14 -12.87 -2.94 22.20
N PRO A 15 -13.87 -3.44 22.94
CA PRO A 15 -13.84 -3.32 24.38
C PRO A 15 -12.60 -4.05 24.92
N PRO A 16 -12.03 -3.58 26.04
CA PRO A 16 -10.98 -4.34 26.71
C PRO A 16 -11.50 -5.75 27.05
N PRO A 17 -10.64 -6.77 27.04
CA PRO A 17 -11.05 -8.12 27.42
C PRO A 17 -11.62 -8.12 28.84
N SER A 18 -12.68 -8.90 29.06
CA SER A 18 -13.20 -9.13 30.41
C SER A 18 -12.15 -9.89 31.21
N LEU A 19 -11.57 -9.21 32.19
CA LEU A 19 -10.69 -9.78 33.16
C LEU A 19 -11.58 -10.43 34.22
N GLY A 20 -11.80 -11.75 34.14
CA GLY A 20 -12.65 -12.47 35.09
C GLY A 20 -12.38 -12.08 36.55
N GLU A 21 -13.43 -12.09 37.38
CA GLU A 21 -13.50 -11.39 38.68
C GLU A 21 -12.38 -11.74 39.69
N VAL A 22 -11.62 -12.82 39.49
CA VAL A 22 -10.90 -13.46 40.61
C VAL A 22 -9.48 -12.93 40.89
N MET A 23 -8.83 -12.15 40.03
CA MET A 23 -7.49 -11.58 40.36
C MET A 23 -7.15 -10.24 39.68
N LEU A 24 -7.89 -9.85 38.63
CA LEU A 24 -7.47 -8.79 37.71
C LEU A 24 -8.36 -7.54 37.77
N GLY A 25 -9.44 -7.55 38.56
CA GLY A 25 -10.34 -6.40 38.74
C GLY A 25 -9.66 -5.16 39.33
N GLY A 26 -8.61 -5.34 40.12
CA GLY A 26 -7.81 -4.24 40.68
C GLY A 26 -7.00 -3.43 39.65
N PHE A 27 -6.91 -3.91 38.40
CA PHE A 27 -6.21 -3.17 37.34
C PHE A 27 -7.09 -2.10 36.67
N GLY A 28 -8.40 -2.10 36.90
CA GLY A 28 -9.36 -1.19 36.27
C GLY A 28 -9.48 -1.42 34.76
N ASP A 29 -9.93 -0.39 34.03
CA ASP A 29 -10.00 -0.44 32.58
C ASP A 29 -8.57 -0.50 31.97
N LEU A 30 -8.29 -1.61 31.28
CA LEU A 30 -6.98 -1.87 30.66
C LEU A 30 -6.65 -0.89 29.54
N HIS A 31 -7.64 -0.45 28.77
CA HIS A 31 -7.45 0.51 27.69
C HIS A 31 -7.13 1.89 28.26
N ASP A 32 -7.83 2.33 29.30
CA ASP A 32 -7.51 3.59 30.00
C ASP A 32 -6.10 3.54 30.60
N ARG A 33 -5.74 2.43 31.25
CA ARG A 33 -4.40 2.25 31.82
C ARG A 33 -3.32 2.27 30.73
N ALA A 34 -3.56 1.60 29.61
CA ALA A 34 -2.64 1.59 28.46
C ALA A 34 -2.51 3.00 27.85
N ALA A 35 -3.63 3.71 27.69
CA ALA A 35 -3.68 5.08 27.16
C ALA A 35 -2.93 6.09 28.05
N ARG A 36 -3.10 6.00 29.38
CA ARG A 36 -2.32 6.81 30.33
C ARG A 36 -0.82 6.59 30.21
N ASN A 37 -0.40 5.41 29.78
CA ASN A 37 1.00 5.09 29.50
C ASN A 37 1.41 5.35 28.02
N GLY A 38 0.59 6.08 27.26
CA GLY A 38 0.89 6.50 25.89
C GLY A 38 0.62 5.46 24.79
N ALA A 39 -0.08 4.35 25.10
CA ALA A 39 -0.55 3.43 24.07
C ALA A 39 -1.79 3.98 23.37
N GLN A 40 -1.93 3.66 22.09
CA GLN A 40 -3.09 3.94 21.23
C GLN A 40 -3.36 2.72 20.32
N HIS A 41 -4.43 2.78 19.52
CA HIS A 41 -4.76 1.72 18.57
C HIS A 41 -3.56 1.30 17.71
N GLY A 42 -3.26 0.00 17.67
CA GLY A 42 -2.15 -0.59 16.93
C GLY A 42 -0.79 -0.54 17.64
N THR A 43 -0.71 0.01 18.87
CA THR A 43 0.57 0.06 19.61
C THR A 43 1.06 -1.37 19.89
N PRO A 44 2.31 -1.72 19.56
CA PRO A 44 2.86 -3.04 19.82
C PRO A 44 3.10 -3.28 21.32
N VAL A 45 2.96 -4.54 21.72
CA VAL A 45 3.37 -5.08 23.00
C VAL A 45 4.25 -6.30 22.75
N LEU A 46 5.53 -6.18 23.05
CA LEU A 46 6.51 -7.25 22.92
C LEU A 46 6.66 -7.97 24.27
N PHE A 47 6.60 -9.29 24.22
CA PHE A 47 6.68 -10.16 25.39
C PHE A 47 7.31 -11.50 24.98
N THR A 48 7.74 -12.29 25.95
CA THR A 48 8.21 -13.64 25.73
C THR A 48 7.11 -14.68 25.94
N VAL A 49 7.30 -15.92 25.49
CA VAL A 49 6.33 -17.02 25.71
C VAL A 49 6.05 -17.25 27.20
N SER A 50 7.02 -17.01 28.08
CA SER A 50 6.82 -17.05 29.53
C SER A 50 5.99 -15.89 30.10
N GLY A 51 5.62 -14.92 29.27
CA GLY A 51 4.87 -13.72 29.67
C GLY A 51 5.75 -12.55 30.13
N PHE A 52 7.08 -12.63 30.02
CA PHE A 52 7.94 -11.50 30.39
C PHE A 52 7.84 -10.38 29.34
N ALA A 53 7.53 -9.16 29.78
CA ALA A 53 7.47 -7.98 28.92
C ALA A 53 8.48 -6.92 29.38
N ASP A 54 9.54 -6.68 28.60
CA ASP A 54 10.55 -5.67 28.93
C ASP A 54 9.93 -4.25 28.85
N PRO A 55 9.93 -3.48 29.95
CA PRO A 55 9.33 -2.15 29.96
C PRO A 55 10.02 -1.16 29.03
N GLY A 56 11.34 -1.28 28.82
CA GLY A 56 12.11 -0.42 27.94
C GLY A 56 11.76 -0.66 26.46
N VAL A 57 11.75 -1.93 26.03
CA VAL A 57 11.34 -2.30 24.66
C VAL A 57 9.92 -1.82 24.36
N ASN A 58 8.99 -2.00 25.29
CA ASN A 58 7.60 -1.58 25.12
C ASN A 58 7.40 -0.06 25.18
N LEU A 59 8.21 0.64 25.99
CA LEU A 59 8.15 2.10 26.09
C LEU A 59 8.57 2.79 24.79
N PHE A 60 9.49 2.19 24.01
CA PHE A 60 9.92 2.71 22.71
C PHE A 60 8.74 3.08 21.81
N PHE A 61 7.70 2.25 21.77
CA PHE A 61 6.52 2.47 20.93
C PHE A 61 5.55 3.54 21.45
N ARG A 62 5.69 3.94 22.72
CA ARG A 62 4.77 4.86 23.42
C ARG A 62 5.30 6.30 23.47
N VAL A 63 6.55 6.52 23.08
CA VAL A 63 7.24 7.81 23.12
C VAL A 63 7.85 8.19 21.78
N SER A 64 8.37 9.42 21.65
CA SER A 64 9.15 9.84 20.48
C SER A 64 10.39 8.95 20.32
N PRO A 65 10.74 8.51 19.09
CA PRO A 65 10.19 8.94 17.80
C PRO A 65 8.98 8.14 17.31
N MET A 66 8.56 7.08 18.01
CA MET A 66 7.51 6.17 17.51
C MET A 66 6.09 6.68 17.74
N LYS A 67 5.84 7.47 18.78
CA LYS A 67 4.50 7.99 19.13
C LYS A 67 3.78 8.66 17.95
N GLY A 68 4.51 9.37 17.09
CA GLY A 68 3.95 10.04 15.90
C GLY A 68 3.95 9.20 14.60
N ARG A 69 4.36 7.93 14.65
CA ARG A 69 4.43 7.05 13.47
C ARG A 69 3.13 6.25 13.34
N GLY A 70 2.72 5.97 12.10
CA GLY A 70 1.54 5.16 11.83
C GLY A 70 1.73 3.67 12.17
N ALA A 71 0.61 2.97 12.40
CA ALA A 71 0.57 1.55 12.83
C ALA A 71 1.35 0.59 11.91
N ARG A 72 1.44 0.87 10.60
CA ARG A 72 2.27 0.06 9.69
C ARG A 72 3.76 0.12 10.03
N THR A 73 4.26 1.30 10.40
CA THR A 73 5.66 1.48 10.83
C THR A 73 5.89 0.78 12.15
N TRP A 74 4.94 0.86 13.08
CA TRP A 74 4.97 0.11 14.33
C TRP A 74 5.07 -1.39 14.12
N LYS A 75 4.16 -1.96 13.33
CA LYS A 75 4.16 -3.38 13.00
C LYS A 75 5.49 -3.82 12.39
N ARG A 76 6.03 -3.05 11.43
CA ARG A 76 7.32 -3.34 10.80
C ARG A 76 8.47 -3.33 11.82
N TYR A 77 8.55 -2.30 12.66
CA TYR A 77 9.63 -2.15 13.64
C TYR A 77 9.51 -3.17 14.76
N ALA A 78 8.30 -3.49 15.21
CA ALA A 78 8.06 -4.50 16.23
C ALA A 78 8.49 -5.88 15.76
N TYR A 79 8.17 -6.28 14.52
CA TYR A 79 8.66 -7.54 13.97
C TYR A 79 10.18 -7.57 13.82
N THR A 80 10.82 -6.49 13.35
CA THR A 80 12.28 -6.39 13.35
C THR A 80 12.83 -6.59 14.77
N LEU A 81 12.28 -5.90 15.77
CA LEU A 81 12.74 -6.02 17.16
C LEU A 81 12.53 -7.44 17.71
N VAL A 82 11.42 -8.11 17.41
CA VAL A 82 11.20 -9.51 17.80
C VAL A 82 12.28 -10.42 17.22
N VAL A 83 12.60 -10.26 15.93
CA VAL A 83 13.65 -11.07 15.27
C VAL A 83 15.03 -10.78 15.90
N TRP A 84 15.33 -9.52 16.15
CA TRP A 84 16.58 -9.08 16.78
C TRP A 84 16.73 -9.55 18.23
N LEU A 85 15.69 -9.42 19.05
CA LEU A 85 15.70 -9.86 20.45
C LEU A 85 15.87 -11.38 20.56
N ASN A 86 15.18 -12.14 19.70
CA ASN A 86 15.37 -13.58 19.61
C ASN A 86 16.80 -13.94 19.18
N PHE A 87 17.37 -13.21 18.22
CA PHE A 87 18.76 -13.40 17.80
C PHE A 87 19.74 -13.18 18.96
N LEU A 88 19.66 -12.05 19.66
CA LEU A 88 20.52 -11.77 20.82
C LEU A 88 20.38 -12.82 21.92
N GLN A 89 19.14 -13.28 22.15
CA GLN A 89 18.87 -14.29 23.15
C GLN A 89 19.51 -15.64 22.82
N VAL A 90 19.72 -16.00 21.55
CA VAL A 90 20.50 -17.19 21.14
C VAL A 90 21.99 -17.06 21.54
N PHE A 91 22.51 -15.85 21.65
CA PHE A 91 23.85 -15.58 22.16
C PHE A 91 23.88 -15.25 23.67
N GLY A 92 22.75 -15.37 24.36
CA GLY A 92 22.64 -15.10 25.80
C GLY A 92 22.78 -13.63 26.16
N LYS A 93 22.53 -12.72 25.21
CA LYS A 93 22.65 -11.26 25.40
C LYS A 93 21.29 -10.59 25.50
N GLY A 94 21.20 -9.57 26.34
CA GLY A 94 20.10 -8.61 26.34
C GLY A 94 20.31 -7.50 25.30
N TRP A 95 19.23 -6.82 24.92
CA TRP A 95 19.32 -5.70 23.97
C TRP A 95 20.22 -4.55 24.46
N ARG A 96 20.38 -4.39 25.78
CA ARG A 96 21.25 -3.38 26.40
C ARG A 96 22.74 -3.69 26.26
N GLU A 97 23.09 -4.95 25.99
CA GLU A 97 24.46 -5.46 25.87
C GLU A 97 24.90 -5.64 24.42
N ALA A 98 24.02 -5.27 23.47
CA ALA A 98 24.30 -5.42 22.06
C ALA A 98 25.45 -4.52 21.61
N THR A 99 26.33 -5.07 20.79
CA THR A 99 27.51 -4.40 20.23
C THR A 99 27.42 -4.31 18.71
N ALA A 100 28.29 -3.50 18.10
CA ALA A 100 28.40 -3.42 16.64
C ALA A 100 28.70 -4.78 16.00
N ARG A 101 29.46 -5.65 16.68
CA ARG A 101 29.73 -7.02 16.22
C ARG A 101 28.47 -7.87 16.16
N ASP A 102 27.54 -7.67 17.10
CA ASP A 102 26.27 -8.40 17.11
C ASP A 102 25.37 -7.97 15.94
N VAL A 103 25.41 -6.69 15.55
CA VAL A 103 24.65 -6.18 14.40
C VAL A 103 25.23 -6.69 13.07
N GLU A 104 26.55 -6.76 12.92
CA GLU A 104 27.17 -7.40 11.74
C GLU A 104 26.87 -8.90 11.70
N ALA A 105 26.99 -9.61 12.82
CA ALA A 105 26.61 -11.03 12.89
C ALA A 105 25.12 -11.26 12.55
N PHE A 106 24.25 -10.33 12.95
CA PHE A 106 22.83 -10.37 12.60
C PHE A 106 22.59 -10.10 11.11
N LYS A 107 23.31 -9.16 10.52
CA LYS A 107 23.29 -8.89 9.07
C LYS A 107 23.70 -10.13 8.28
N ASP A 108 24.80 -10.77 8.66
CA ASP A 108 25.28 -12.00 8.03
C ASP A 108 24.26 -13.14 8.20
N TRP A 109 23.73 -13.31 9.40
CA TRP A 109 22.67 -14.29 9.65
C TRP A 109 21.40 -14.04 8.82
N ARG A 110 21.00 -12.77 8.66
CA ARG A 110 19.80 -12.39 7.88
C ARG A 110 19.99 -12.53 6.37
N LEU A 111 21.20 -12.40 5.85
CA LEU A 111 21.46 -12.29 4.41
C LEU A 111 22.15 -13.51 3.80
N THR A 112 23.09 -14.14 4.50
CA THR A 112 24.03 -15.09 3.91
C THR A 112 24.14 -16.41 4.65
N ASP A 113 23.86 -16.49 5.96
CA ASP A 113 24.03 -17.73 6.72
C ASP A 113 23.11 -18.85 6.24
N VAL A 114 23.72 -19.92 5.72
CA VAL A 114 23.04 -21.09 5.15
C VAL A 114 22.11 -21.79 6.13
N ARG A 115 22.36 -21.68 7.44
CA ARG A 115 21.56 -22.29 8.52
C ARG A 115 20.25 -21.55 8.79
N ASN A 116 20.10 -20.34 8.25
CA ASN A 116 18.86 -19.58 8.33
C ASN A 116 17.99 -19.84 7.10
N ASP A 117 17.05 -20.77 7.17
CA ASP A 117 16.16 -21.07 6.04
C ASP A 117 15.27 -19.87 5.65
N ASP A 118 15.13 -18.88 6.54
CA ASP A 118 14.34 -17.65 6.36
C ASP A 118 15.21 -16.40 6.01
N ARG A 119 16.34 -16.59 5.32
CA ARG A 119 17.18 -15.49 4.80
C ARG A 119 16.34 -14.49 3.99
N ILE A 120 16.69 -13.21 4.11
CA ILE A 120 16.02 -12.11 3.42
C ILE A 120 16.88 -11.47 2.34
N LYS A 121 16.22 -10.75 1.42
CA LYS A 121 16.91 -9.93 0.42
C LYS A 121 17.53 -8.68 1.06
N ALA A 122 18.62 -8.19 0.47
CA ALA A 122 19.32 -6.97 0.87
C ALA A 122 18.38 -5.77 1.15
N ALA A 123 17.44 -5.48 0.24
CA ALA A 123 16.51 -4.36 0.40
C ALA A 123 15.55 -4.51 1.59
N SER A 124 15.28 -5.74 2.05
CA SER A 124 14.47 -5.97 3.25
C SER A 124 15.27 -5.66 4.52
N PHE A 125 16.58 -5.88 4.50
CA PHE A 125 17.47 -5.61 5.64
C PHE A 125 17.64 -4.12 5.92
N ASP A 126 17.51 -3.25 4.90
CA ASP A 126 17.51 -1.79 5.10
C ASP A 126 16.42 -1.34 6.08
N THR A 127 15.28 -2.03 6.12
CA THR A 127 14.27 -1.79 7.17
C THR A 127 14.72 -2.26 8.54
N ASP A 128 15.36 -3.43 8.61
CA ASP A 128 15.81 -3.98 9.87
C ASP A 128 16.84 -3.01 10.48
N ARG A 129 17.82 -2.58 9.68
CA ARG A 129 18.80 -1.54 10.02
C ARG A 129 18.13 -0.24 10.47
N ALA A 130 17.15 0.28 9.73
CA ALA A 130 16.48 1.53 10.08
C ALA A 130 15.69 1.44 11.41
N ALA A 131 15.03 0.31 11.65
CA ALA A 131 14.30 0.06 12.90
C ALA A 131 15.26 -0.06 14.09
N LEU A 132 16.33 -0.84 13.94
CA LEU A 132 17.36 -0.97 14.98
C LEU A 132 18.04 0.37 15.27
N ASN A 133 18.44 1.13 14.23
CA ASN A 133 19.07 2.43 14.42
C ASN A 133 18.13 3.40 15.16
N THR A 134 16.85 3.40 14.81
CA THR A 134 15.85 4.24 15.49
C THR A 134 15.66 3.82 16.94
N PHE A 135 15.55 2.52 17.21
CA PHE A 135 15.41 1.97 18.56
C PHE A 135 16.62 2.32 19.44
N TYR A 136 17.83 2.09 18.94
CA TYR A 136 19.04 2.32 19.71
C TYR A 136 19.44 3.79 19.82
N THR A 137 19.12 4.64 18.84
CA THR A 137 19.26 6.10 18.98
C THR A 137 18.37 6.62 20.11
N TRP A 138 17.13 6.12 20.17
CA TRP A 138 16.21 6.43 21.27
C TRP A 138 16.72 5.88 22.62
N ALA A 139 17.18 4.64 22.64
CA ALA A 139 17.68 4.00 23.86
C ALA A 139 18.97 4.65 24.38
N PHE A 140 19.82 5.16 23.50
CA PHE A 140 20.98 5.97 23.88
C PHE A 140 20.55 7.23 24.63
N GLY A 141 19.65 8.02 24.04
CA GLY A 141 19.17 9.25 24.68
C GLY A 141 18.41 9.01 25.99
N LYS A 142 17.73 7.86 26.13
CA LYS A 142 16.90 7.56 27.31
C LYS A 142 17.63 6.82 28.43
N TYR A 143 18.52 5.89 28.07
CA TYR A 143 19.13 4.93 28.98
C TYR A 143 20.65 4.90 28.92
N GLY A 144 21.29 5.70 28.07
CA GLY A 144 22.75 5.66 27.85
C GLY A 144 23.25 4.41 27.13
N VAL A 145 22.35 3.59 26.55
CA VAL A 145 22.73 2.37 25.82
C VAL A 145 23.37 2.78 24.49
N GLN A 146 24.64 2.42 24.28
CA GLN A 146 25.36 2.74 23.05
C GLN A 146 24.64 2.16 21.83
N ASN A 147 24.61 2.91 20.72
CA ASN A 147 23.95 2.46 19.51
C ASN A 147 24.86 1.48 18.72
N PRO A 148 24.50 0.18 18.63
CA PRO A 148 25.32 -0.81 17.96
C PRO A 148 25.19 -0.76 16.43
N VAL A 149 24.25 0.03 15.88
CA VAL A 149 24.01 0.14 14.44
C VAL A 149 24.92 1.21 13.80
N SER A 150 25.69 1.96 14.60
CA SER A 150 26.57 3.00 14.07
C SER A 150 27.98 2.47 13.85
N GLY A 151 28.37 2.37 12.58
CA GLY A 151 29.76 2.57 12.16
C GLY A 151 29.95 4.04 11.78
N ILE A 152 30.70 4.79 12.61
CA ILE A 152 31.05 6.22 12.46
C ILE A 152 29.95 7.20 12.94
N ALA A 153 30.37 8.14 13.80
CA ALA A 153 29.58 9.06 14.62
C ALA A 153 28.49 9.86 13.85
N PRO A 154 27.41 10.29 14.54
CA PRO A 154 26.49 11.27 13.99
C PRO A 154 27.25 12.59 13.79
N ALA A 155 27.29 13.09 12.57
CA ALA A 155 27.66 14.48 12.34
C ALA A 155 26.67 15.35 13.13
N SER A 156 27.16 15.97 14.20
CA SER A 156 26.47 17.02 14.90
C SER A 156 26.16 18.16 13.95
N ASN A 157 24.96 18.73 14.07
CA ASN A 157 24.66 20.06 13.57
C ASN A 157 25.62 21.08 14.22
N SER A 158 26.71 21.40 13.55
CA SER A 158 27.45 22.64 13.74
C SER A 158 28.30 22.87 12.49
N GLY A 159 28.09 24.01 11.83
CA GLY A 159 28.78 24.37 10.60
C GLY A 159 30.30 24.35 10.78
N SER A 160 30.96 23.45 10.06
CA SER A 160 32.36 23.56 9.63
C SER A 160 32.62 22.44 8.64
N ARG A 161 32.85 22.79 7.37
CA ARG A 161 33.39 21.86 6.36
C ARG A 161 34.90 21.76 6.61
N PRO A 162 35.48 20.57 6.84
CA PRO A 162 36.86 20.35 6.44
C PRO A 162 36.82 19.86 4.99
N GLU A 163 37.39 20.67 4.11
CA GLU A 163 37.83 20.23 2.80
C GLU A 163 38.78 19.04 2.95
N GLN A 164 38.54 17.95 2.21
CA GLN A 164 39.53 17.28 1.37
C GLN A 164 38.95 15.99 0.74
N GLY A 165 39.02 15.91 -0.60
CA GLY A 165 38.92 14.68 -1.40
C GLY A 165 37.57 14.36 -2.04
N ILE A 166 37.09 15.19 -2.98
CA ILE A 166 35.82 15.01 -3.71
C ILE A 166 36.09 14.41 -5.10
N GLY A 167 35.69 13.15 -5.30
CA GLY A 167 35.35 12.60 -6.62
C GLY A 167 33.83 12.73 -6.88
N PRO A 168 33.35 12.73 -8.14
CA PRO A 168 31.93 12.86 -8.42
C PRO A 168 31.19 11.58 -7.98
N GLY A 169 30.38 11.71 -6.93
CA GLY A 169 29.58 10.61 -6.35
C GLY A 169 29.88 10.25 -4.89
N GLY A 170 30.69 11.05 -4.18
CA GLY A 170 31.17 10.79 -2.81
C GLY A 170 30.13 10.93 -1.70
N GLU A 171 29.18 9.99 -1.59
CA GLU A 171 28.64 9.61 -0.27
C GLU A 171 29.49 8.44 0.27
N ARG A 172 30.03 8.56 1.49
CA ARG A 172 30.61 7.41 2.19
C ARG A 172 29.53 6.33 2.32
N ARG A 173 29.73 5.17 1.67
CA ARG A 173 28.82 4.03 1.81
C ARG A 173 28.80 3.60 3.28
N ASP A 174 27.62 3.65 3.89
CA ASP A 174 27.34 3.02 5.18
C ASP A 174 27.65 1.52 5.07
N GLY A 175 28.63 1.02 5.83
CA GLY A 175 29.09 -0.38 5.78
C GLY A 175 28.01 -1.41 6.12
N LEU A 176 26.96 -0.99 6.84
CA LEU A 176 25.81 -1.85 7.14
C LEU A 176 24.78 -1.89 6.02
N ARG A 177 24.84 -0.97 5.05
CA ARG A 177 23.94 -0.96 3.90
C ARG A 177 24.43 -1.95 2.85
N PRO A 178 23.69 -3.03 2.54
CA PRO A 178 24.18 -4.04 1.60
C PRO A 178 24.30 -3.48 0.17
N ALA A 179 25.40 -3.79 -0.52
CA ALA A 179 25.67 -3.34 -1.91
C ALA A 179 24.59 -3.78 -2.92
N GLY A 180 23.81 -4.82 -2.60
CA GLY A 180 22.69 -5.33 -3.39
C GLY A 180 21.37 -4.55 -3.22
N SER A 181 21.30 -3.52 -2.38
CA SER A 181 20.11 -2.65 -2.26
C SER A 181 19.97 -1.65 -3.42
N ARG A 182 20.31 -2.06 -4.65
CA ARG A 182 20.04 -1.26 -5.86
C ARG A 182 18.54 -1.03 -6.02
N GLY A 183 18.20 0.06 -6.72
CA GLY A 183 16.85 0.61 -6.87
C GLY A 183 15.72 -0.40 -7.07
N ARG A 184 14.54 -0.03 -6.59
CA ARG A 184 13.33 -0.86 -6.54
C ARG A 184 12.97 -1.30 -7.98
N LYS A 185 13.11 -2.58 -8.32
CA LYS A 185 12.68 -3.12 -9.62
C LYS A 185 11.16 -2.98 -9.79
N VAL A 186 10.73 -1.86 -10.38
CA VAL A 186 9.32 -1.59 -10.66
C VAL A 186 8.83 -2.52 -11.77
N LYS A 187 7.59 -3.01 -11.65
CA LYS A 187 6.90 -3.80 -12.66
C LYS A 187 5.59 -3.12 -13.03
N TRP A 188 5.33 -3.03 -14.33
CA TRP A 188 4.12 -2.43 -14.90
C TRP A 188 3.26 -3.50 -15.55
N MET A 189 1.98 -3.20 -15.72
CA MET A 189 1.05 -3.98 -16.53
C MET A 189 0.34 -3.05 -17.49
N LEU A 190 0.31 -3.41 -18.77
CA LEU A 190 -0.59 -2.75 -19.72
C LEU A 190 -2.04 -3.11 -19.40
N ARG A 191 -2.97 -2.43 -20.08
CA ARG A 191 -4.40 -2.66 -19.89
C ARG A 191 -4.79 -4.11 -20.17
N ALA A 192 -4.44 -4.64 -21.35
CA ALA A 192 -4.76 -6.01 -21.74
C ALA A 192 -4.25 -7.11 -20.79
N PRO A 193 -2.96 -7.13 -20.36
CA PRO A 193 -2.48 -8.10 -19.37
C PRO A 193 -3.09 -7.89 -17.98
N PHE A 194 -3.41 -6.66 -17.59
CA PHE A 194 -4.14 -6.42 -16.35
C PHE A 194 -5.56 -7.00 -16.42
N GLU A 195 -6.27 -6.79 -17.53
CA GLU A 195 -7.60 -7.37 -17.75
C GLU A 195 -7.54 -8.89 -17.82
N GLN A 196 -6.56 -9.48 -18.51
CA GLN A 196 -6.34 -10.92 -18.51
C GLN A 196 -6.07 -11.45 -17.10
N TRP A 197 -5.22 -10.77 -16.32
CA TRP A 197 -4.97 -11.12 -14.92
C TRP A 197 -6.24 -11.04 -14.08
N ARG A 198 -7.04 -9.98 -14.23
CA ARG A 198 -8.32 -9.82 -13.52
C ARG A 198 -9.31 -10.91 -13.91
N ASP A 199 -9.46 -11.17 -15.21
CA ASP A 199 -10.50 -12.05 -15.73
C ASP A 199 -10.18 -13.52 -15.36
N ILE A 200 -8.93 -13.94 -15.52
CA ILE A 200 -8.49 -15.25 -15.07
C ILE A 200 -8.47 -15.29 -13.54
N GLY A 201 -7.80 -14.37 -12.88
CA GLY A 201 -7.60 -14.42 -11.42
C GLY A 201 -8.87 -14.31 -10.60
N LEU A 202 -9.83 -13.47 -11.02
CA LEU A 202 -10.98 -13.05 -10.21
C LEU A 202 -12.35 -13.37 -10.83
N ARG A 203 -12.46 -13.57 -12.16
CA ARG A 203 -13.75 -13.73 -12.85
C ARG A 203 -14.01 -15.12 -13.45
N GLY A 204 -13.10 -16.06 -13.18
CA GLY A 204 -13.29 -17.44 -13.54
C GLY A 204 -12.88 -17.81 -14.97
N TYR A 205 -12.20 -16.93 -15.70
CA TYR A 205 -11.77 -17.20 -17.08
C TYR A 205 -10.54 -18.14 -17.14
N GLY A 206 -10.35 -18.75 -18.31
CA GLY A 206 -9.14 -19.44 -18.73
C GLY A 206 -8.25 -18.61 -19.65
N PHE A 207 -7.08 -19.15 -20.03
CA PHE A 207 -6.18 -18.53 -21.02
C PHE A 207 -6.73 -18.59 -22.46
N ASP A 208 -7.79 -19.37 -22.68
CA ASP A 208 -8.58 -19.41 -23.91
C ASP A 208 -9.61 -18.28 -24.01
N GLY A 209 -9.70 -17.40 -23.00
CA GLY A 209 -10.69 -16.33 -22.96
C GLY A 209 -12.11 -16.81 -22.66
N LEU A 210 -12.29 -18.09 -22.34
CA LEU A 210 -13.59 -18.67 -22.03
C LEU A 210 -13.82 -18.70 -20.52
N ARG A 211 -15.07 -18.44 -20.11
CA ARG A 211 -15.48 -18.54 -18.72
C ARG A 211 -15.64 -20.01 -18.34
N ARG A 212 -15.04 -20.44 -17.24
CA ARG A 212 -15.11 -21.84 -16.81
C ARG A 212 -16.51 -22.21 -16.31
N THR A 213 -16.98 -23.37 -16.76
CA THR A 213 -18.23 -23.98 -16.28
C THR A 213 -18.15 -24.25 -14.78
N GLY A 214 -19.23 -23.95 -14.04
CA GLY A 214 -19.29 -24.14 -12.59
C GLY A 214 -18.58 -23.06 -11.76
N TRP A 215 -18.11 -21.98 -12.37
CA TRP A 215 -17.58 -20.84 -11.63
C TRP A 215 -18.69 -20.14 -10.83
N SER A 216 -18.59 -20.17 -9.49
CA SER A 216 -19.57 -19.56 -8.60
C SER A 216 -19.31 -18.08 -8.31
N GLY A 217 -18.08 -17.59 -8.48
CA GLY A 217 -17.71 -16.17 -8.38
C GLY A 217 -18.27 -15.41 -7.17
N PRO A 218 -18.13 -15.89 -5.92
CA PRO A 218 -18.91 -15.38 -4.78
C PRO A 218 -18.63 -13.92 -4.39
N ASN A 219 -17.51 -13.34 -4.84
CA ASN A 219 -17.17 -11.92 -4.65
C ASN A 219 -16.61 -11.32 -5.94
N GLU A 220 -16.97 -11.88 -7.10
CA GLU A 220 -16.38 -11.55 -8.39
C GLU A 220 -16.52 -10.05 -8.69
N ASP A 221 -17.73 -9.50 -8.59
CA ASP A 221 -18.02 -8.09 -8.87
C ASP A 221 -17.22 -7.15 -7.95
N ARG A 222 -17.21 -7.42 -6.63
CA ARG A 222 -16.45 -6.67 -5.64
C ARG A 222 -14.96 -6.68 -5.94
N ASP A 223 -14.39 -7.85 -6.18
CA ASP A 223 -12.96 -8.00 -6.32
C ASP A 223 -12.48 -7.43 -7.66
N ALA A 224 -13.25 -7.63 -8.73
CA ALA A 224 -12.98 -7.04 -10.05
C ALA A 224 -13.03 -5.50 -9.99
N VAL A 225 -14.12 -4.92 -9.48
CA VAL A 225 -14.24 -3.45 -9.43
C VAL A 225 -13.22 -2.81 -8.49
N PHE A 226 -12.82 -3.50 -7.41
CA PHE A 226 -11.78 -3.01 -6.53
C PHE A 226 -10.44 -2.87 -7.27
N VAL A 227 -10.01 -3.91 -8.01
CA VAL A 227 -8.72 -3.87 -8.73
C VAL A 227 -8.76 -2.90 -9.91
N ASP A 228 -9.90 -2.81 -10.61
CA ASP A 228 -10.12 -1.82 -11.67
C ASP A 228 -10.05 -0.39 -11.12
N GLY A 229 -10.59 -0.16 -9.92
CA GLY A 229 -10.46 1.10 -9.19
C GLY A 229 -9.03 1.43 -8.80
N LEU A 230 -8.24 0.48 -8.30
CA LEU A 230 -6.81 0.70 -8.03
C LEU A 230 -6.04 1.07 -9.29
N TYR A 231 -6.27 0.34 -10.39
CA TYR A 231 -5.63 0.58 -11.67
C TYR A 231 -6.05 1.93 -12.26
N GLY A 232 -7.33 2.29 -12.13
CA GLY A 232 -7.91 3.49 -12.73
C GLY A 232 -7.68 4.79 -11.96
N THR A 233 -7.44 4.73 -10.65
CA THR A 233 -7.31 5.93 -9.79
C THR A 233 -5.87 6.21 -9.33
N GLY A 234 -4.99 5.19 -9.39
CA GLY A 234 -3.62 5.30 -8.90
C GLY A 234 -3.52 5.44 -7.38
N LEU A 235 -4.60 5.29 -6.62
CA LEU A 235 -4.59 5.35 -5.16
C LEU A 235 -3.75 4.22 -4.55
N ARG A 236 -3.20 4.46 -3.35
CA ARG A 236 -2.58 3.38 -2.57
C ARG A 236 -3.63 2.40 -2.08
N LEU A 237 -3.25 1.15 -1.85
CA LEU A 237 -4.13 0.09 -1.35
C LEU A 237 -4.97 0.52 -0.12
N GLN A 238 -4.32 1.18 0.84
CA GLN A 238 -4.99 1.68 2.05
C GLN A 238 -5.96 2.83 1.75
N GLU A 239 -5.56 3.77 0.89
CA GLU A 239 -6.38 4.93 0.49
C GLU A 239 -7.67 4.47 -0.20
N TRP A 240 -7.55 3.53 -1.16
CA TRP A 240 -8.70 2.97 -1.85
C TRP A 240 -9.52 2.03 -0.98
N GLY A 241 -8.87 1.23 -0.15
CA GLY A 241 -9.51 0.32 0.80
C GLY A 241 -10.31 1.02 1.91
N SER A 242 -10.10 2.33 2.14
CA SER A 242 -10.74 3.09 3.21
C SER A 242 -11.89 3.99 2.77
N VAL A 243 -12.29 4.00 1.50
CA VAL A 243 -13.36 4.89 1.01
C VAL A 243 -14.74 4.46 1.52
N LEU A 244 -15.60 5.44 1.79
CA LEU A 244 -17.00 5.23 2.16
C LEU A 244 -17.90 5.32 0.92
N ASP A 245 -19.04 4.64 0.96
CA ASP A 245 -20.03 4.67 -0.12
C ASP A 245 -20.61 6.09 -0.34
N VAL A 246 -20.81 6.86 0.73
CA VAL A 246 -21.26 8.26 0.69
C VAL A 246 -20.24 9.22 0.08
N GLU A 247 -18.95 8.83 0.01
CA GLU A 247 -17.88 9.62 -0.60
C GLU A 247 -17.82 9.41 -2.13
N MET A 248 -18.56 8.44 -2.68
CA MET A 248 -18.54 8.14 -4.10
C MET A 248 -19.35 9.16 -4.91
N PRO A 249 -18.80 9.72 -6.00
CA PRO A 249 -19.55 10.57 -6.92
C PRO A 249 -20.54 9.73 -7.73
N ARG A 250 -21.58 10.38 -8.26
CA ARG A 250 -22.51 9.75 -9.21
C ARG A 250 -21.88 9.68 -10.60
N SER A 251 -22.16 8.62 -11.37
CA SER A 251 -21.57 8.39 -12.70
C SER A 251 -21.98 9.42 -13.77
N ALA A 252 -22.98 10.28 -13.50
CA ALA A 252 -23.40 11.37 -14.38
C ALA A 252 -22.35 12.52 -14.52
N GLY A 253 -21.33 12.57 -13.67
CA GLY A 253 -20.37 13.67 -13.55
C GLY A 253 -19.23 13.76 -14.58
N GLY A 254 -19.46 13.37 -15.84
CA GLY A 254 -18.45 13.39 -16.92
C GLY A 254 -17.56 12.14 -16.97
N ARG A 255 -16.51 12.16 -17.82
CA ARG A 255 -15.63 10.99 -18.08
C ARG A 255 -14.75 10.60 -16.88
N LEU A 256 -14.31 11.59 -16.10
CA LEU A 256 -13.44 11.43 -14.94
C LEU A 256 -13.99 12.21 -13.73
N PRO A 257 -15.09 11.76 -13.11
CA PRO A 257 -15.64 12.41 -11.93
C PRO A 257 -14.61 12.47 -10.81
N ARG A 258 -14.67 13.55 -10.02
CA ARG A 258 -13.78 13.77 -8.90
C ARG A 258 -14.40 13.28 -7.60
N ALA A 259 -13.55 12.74 -6.72
CA ALA A 259 -13.91 12.29 -5.39
C ALA A 259 -12.90 12.83 -4.37
N TRP A 260 -13.34 13.04 -3.14
CA TRP A 260 -12.48 13.51 -2.06
C TRP A 260 -11.83 12.32 -1.37
N LEU A 261 -10.51 12.40 -1.14
CA LEU A 261 -9.76 11.46 -0.31
C LEU A 261 -9.37 12.15 0.98
N ALA A 262 -9.84 11.61 2.10
CA ALA A 262 -9.65 12.21 3.41
C ALA A 262 -8.21 12.27 3.88
N ALA A 263 -7.86 13.36 4.59
CA ALA A 263 -6.52 13.62 5.11
C ALA A 263 -5.97 12.44 5.93
N ALA A 264 -6.73 11.94 6.91
CA ALA A 264 -6.32 10.83 7.78
C ALA A 264 -6.09 9.48 7.05
N CYS A 265 -6.53 9.35 5.80
CA CYS A 265 -6.28 8.16 4.97
C CYS A 265 -5.03 8.30 4.09
N VAL A 266 -4.48 9.51 3.94
CA VAL A 266 -3.30 9.77 3.11
C VAL A 266 -2.04 9.69 3.97
N LYS A 267 -1.05 8.92 3.49
CA LYS A 267 0.21 8.75 4.20
C LYS A 267 0.94 10.09 4.39
N GLY A 268 1.00 10.56 5.64
CA GLY A 268 1.80 11.73 6.03
C GLY A 268 1.25 13.07 5.54
N ALA A 269 0.00 13.12 5.08
CA ALA A 269 -0.61 14.37 4.62
C ALA A 269 -1.22 15.14 5.80
N LYS A 270 -1.16 16.48 5.70
CA LYS A 270 -1.87 17.41 6.60
C LYS A 270 -3.30 17.67 6.14
N GLU A 271 -3.57 17.49 4.85
CA GLU A 271 -4.85 17.78 4.20
C GLU A 271 -5.29 16.63 3.28
N GLY A 272 -6.59 16.53 3.05
CA GLY A 272 -7.15 15.62 2.05
C GLY A 272 -6.89 16.14 0.62
N ARG A 273 -7.21 15.31 -0.38
CA ARG A 273 -7.00 15.68 -1.79
C ARG A 273 -8.11 15.17 -2.68
N TRP A 274 -8.32 15.85 -3.81
CA TRP A 274 -9.16 15.33 -4.88
C TRP A 274 -8.41 14.26 -5.67
N TYR A 275 -9.11 13.19 -6.04
CA TYR A 275 -8.68 12.23 -7.04
C TYR A 275 -9.77 12.07 -8.10
N ARG A 276 -9.40 11.51 -9.25
CA ARG A 276 -10.31 11.26 -10.37
C ARG A 276 -10.46 9.77 -10.59
N MET A 277 -11.67 9.38 -11.00
CA MET A 277 -12.00 7.98 -11.26
C MET A 277 -12.59 7.81 -12.66
N PRO A 278 -12.21 6.78 -13.43
CA PRO A 278 -12.88 6.46 -14.68
C PRO A 278 -14.37 6.18 -14.46
N ARG A 279 -15.23 6.77 -15.29
CA ARG A 279 -16.69 6.52 -15.24
C ARG A 279 -17.05 5.03 -15.34
N ALA A 280 -16.26 4.23 -16.06
CA ALA A 280 -16.46 2.78 -16.16
C ALA A 280 -16.37 2.10 -14.79
N VAL A 281 -15.37 2.44 -13.98
CA VAL A 281 -15.21 1.94 -12.61
C VAL A 281 -16.40 2.37 -11.74
N LEU A 282 -16.85 3.64 -11.86
CA LEU A 282 -18.01 4.11 -11.10
C LEU A 282 -19.29 3.33 -11.43
N ARG A 283 -19.51 2.96 -12.69
CA ARG A 283 -20.67 2.15 -13.08
C ARG A 283 -20.61 0.74 -12.49
N GLU A 284 -19.43 0.13 -12.45
CA GLU A 284 -19.23 -1.16 -11.78
C GLU A 284 -19.43 -1.05 -10.26
N ILE A 285 -19.01 0.06 -9.65
CA ILE A 285 -19.27 0.34 -8.23
C ILE A 285 -20.79 0.47 -8.01
N GLU A 286 -21.49 1.21 -8.87
CA GLU A 286 -22.94 1.36 -8.83
C GLU A 286 -23.61 -0.02 -8.90
N GLY A 287 -23.17 -0.92 -9.79
CA GLY A 287 -23.65 -2.30 -9.86
C GLY A 287 -23.36 -3.14 -8.60
N TYR A 288 -22.14 -3.08 -8.07
CA TYR A 288 -21.79 -3.76 -6.81
C TYR A 288 -22.61 -3.25 -5.61
N THR A 289 -22.89 -1.94 -5.57
CA THR A 289 -23.68 -1.28 -4.51
C THR A 289 -25.18 -1.25 -4.76
N ASP A 290 -25.66 -1.87 -5.84
CA ASP A 290 -27.07 -1.82 -6.21
C ASP A 290 -27.95 -2.40 -5.07
N PRO A 291 -29.02 -1.69 -4.65
CA PRO A 291 -29.85 -2.10 -3.52
C PRO A 291 -30.74 -3.33 -3.80
N LEU A 292 -30.90 -3.71 -5.06
CA LEU A 292 -31.71 -4.85 -5.49
C LEU A 292 -30.83 -6.04 -5.81
N GLU A 293 -29.87 -5.85 -6.72
CA GLU A 293 -29.09 -6.92 -7.35
C GLU A 293 -27.63 -6.98 -6.88
N GLY A 294 -27.12 -5.92 -6.24
CA GLY A 294 -25.70 -5.78 -5.91
C GLY A 294 -25.22 -6.79 -4.86
N SER A 295 -24.04 -7.39 -5.07
CA SER A 295 -23.49 -8.38 -4.13
C SER A 295 -23.17 -7.77 -2.76
N ARG A 296 -22.91 -6.45 -2.69
CA ARG A 296 -22.74 -5.73 -1.43
C ARG A 296 -23.99 -5.85 -0.57
N THR A 297 -25.16 -5.59 -1.15
CA THR A 297 -26.45 -5.65 -0.46
C THR A 297 -26.74 -7.06 0.03
N GLN A 298 -26.43 -8.07 -0.78
CA GLN A 298 -26.55 -9.48 -0.35
C GLN A 298 -25.64 -9.81 0.83
N ALA A 299 -24.39 -9.32 0.81
CA ALA A 299 -23.45 -9.50 1.92
C ALA A 299 -23.92 -8.80 3.20
N ILE A 300 -24.49 -7.60 3.08
CA ILE A 300 -25.11 -6.85 4.17
C ILE A 300 -26.26 -7.63 4.80
N ARG A 301 -27.21 -8.11 3.98
CA ARG A 301 -28.35 -8.91 4.46
C ARG A 301 -27.90 -10.17 5.19
N ARG A 302 -26.85 -10.86 4.70
CA ARG A 302 -26.25 -12.02 5.41
C ARG A 302 -25.64 -11.65 6.76
N ALA A 303 -25.05 -10.48 6.90
CA ALA A 303 -24.49 -10.00 8.16
C ALA A 303 -25.59 -9.54 9.14
N GLN A 304 -26.60 -8.81 8.66
CA GLN A 304 -27.77 -8.39 9.44
C GLN A 304 -28.51 -9.59 10.03
N ARG A 305 -28.78 -10.65 9.24
CA ARG A 305 -29.42 -11.89 9.75
C ARG A 305 -28.66 -12.57 10.88
N ARG A 306 -27.35 -12.32 11.01
CA ARG A 306 -26.51 -12.87 12.10
C ARG A 306 -26.36 -11.91 13.29
N GLY A 307 -27.02 -10.75 13.23
CA GLY A 307 -26.85 -9.65 14.18
C GLY A 307 -25.40 -9.16 14.26
N ALA A 308 -24.65 -9.25 13.16
CA ALA A 308 -23.20 -9.04 13.17
C ALA A 308 -22.82 -7.58 13.45
N TYR A 309 -23.65 -6.63 13.00
CA TYR A 309 -23.38 -5.20 13.11
C TYR A 309 -23.72 -4.66 14.50
N GLU A 310 -24.75 -5.20 15.14
CA GLU A 310 -25.17 -4.88 16.50
C GLU A 310 -24.11 -5.30 17.53
N LYS A 311 -23.31 -6.31 17.20
CA LYS A 311 -22.18 -6.80 18.01
C LYS A 311 -20.91 -5.96 17.84
N ILE A 312 -20.87 -5.02 16.88
CA ILE A 312 -19.70 -4.17 16.70
C ILE A 312 -19.65 -3.13 17.82
N PRO A 313 -18.60 -3.16 18.65
CA PRO A 313 -18.40 -2.17 19.69
C PRO A 313 -18.03 -0.82 19.10
N TYR A 314 -18.35 0.25 19.82
CA TYR A 314 -18.05 1.64 19.44
C TYR A 314 -18.54 2.06 18.04
N ARG A 315 -19.49 1.31 17.45
CA ARG A 315 -20.13 1.69 16.20
C ARG A 315 -20.75 3.08 16.33
N ARG A 316 -20.67 3.87 15.28
CA ARG A 316 -21.29 5.19 15.18
C ARG A 316 -22.32 5.15 14.08
N VAL A 317 -23.55 5.56 14.40
CA VAL A 317 -24.63 5.62 13.42
C VAL A 317 -24.70 7.04 12.86
N VAL A 318 -24.65 7.14 11.54
CA VAL A 318 -24.66 8.36 10.76
C VAL A 318 -26.07 8.57 10.21
N SER A 319 -26.62 9.76 10.45
CA SER A 319 -27.93 10.19 9.96
C SER A 319 -27.85 10.91 8.60
N GLY A 320 -26.68 11.47 8.25
CA GLY A 320 -26.48 12.13 6.96
C GLY A 320 -25.03 12.48 6.66
N TYR A 321 -24.78 12.87 5.41
CA TYR A 321 -23.48 13.32 4.93
C TYR A 321 -23.64 14.57 4.06
N ASN A 322 -22.85 15.61 4.32
CA ASN A 322 -22.76 16.80 3.48
C ASN A 322 -21.46 16.77 2.68
N ALA A 323 -21.56 16.56 1.36
CA ALA A 323 -20.38 16.46 0.49
C ALA A 323 -19.60 17.77 0.31
N ARG A 324 -20.24 18.94 0.53
CA ARG A 324 -19.59 20.25 0.40
C ARG A 324 -18.71 20.55 1.61
N SER A 325 -19.25 20.35 2.82
CA SER A 325 -18.52 20.55 4.07
C SER A 325 -17.74 19.32 4.52
N ARG A 326 -17.98 18.16 3.90
CA ARG A 326 -17.36 16.86 4.20
C ARG A 326 -17.64 16.38 5.63
N LEU A 327 -18.82 16.74 6.14
CA LEU A 327 -19.26 16.40 7.49
C LEU A 327 -20.25 15.24 7.47
N LEU A 328 -20.02 14.26 8.33
CA LEU A 328 -20.99 13.24 8.73
C LEU A 328 -21.76 13.73 9.94
N TYR A 329 -23.09 13.58 9.93
CA TYR A 329 -23.96 13.88 11.07
C TYR A 329 -24.27 12.57 11.82
N LEU A 330 -24.14 12.59 13.14
CA LEU A 330 -24.35 11.39 13.97
C LEU A 330 -25.77 11.35 14.55
N GLU A 331 -26.35 10.15 14.68
CA GLU A 331 -27.63 9.95 15.40
C GLU A 331 -27.52 10.36 16.87
N SER A 332 -26.34 10.20 17.49
CA SER A 332 -26.08 10.61 18.88
C SER A 332 -26.01 12.13 19.09
N GLY A 333 -26.17 12.92 18.02
CA GLY A 333 -25.85 14.34 18.02
C GLY A 333 -24.39 14.61 17.66
N GLY A 334 -24.14 15.79 17.11
CA GLY A 334 -22.82 16.23 16.64
C GLY A 334 -22.51 15.90 15.19
N SER A 335 -21.33 16.36 14.73
CA SER A 335 -20.83 16.09 13.39
C SER A 335 -19.33 15.79 13.41
N LEU A 336 -18.88 15.02 12.42
CA LEU A 336 -17.47 14.64 12.25
C LEU A 336 -17.03 14.91 10.82
N SER A 337 -15.88 15.56 10.65
CA SER A 337 -15.25 15.64 9.34
C SER A 337 -14.72 14.28 8.93
N VAL A 338 -14.95 13.88 7.67
CA VAL A 338 -14.34 12.66 7.13
C VAL A 338 -12.80 12.74 7.07
N ASP A 339 -12.23 13.95 7.11
CA ASP A 339 -10.78 14.21 7.08
C ASP A 339 -10.06 13.78 8.35
N VAL A 340 -10.74 13.70 9.50
CA VAL A 340 -10.14 13.24 10.77
C VAL A 340 -10.29 11.74 10.99
N LEU A 341 -11.08 11.05 10.16
CA LEU A 341 -11.41 9.63 10.32
C LEU A 341 -10.40 8.76 9.58
N GLY A 342 -9.57 8.05 10.35
CA GLY A 342 -8.60 7.11 9.81
C GLY A 342 -9.24 5.83 9.25
N PRO A 343 -8.48 5.02 8.48
CA PRO A 343 -9.01 3.81 7.83
C PRO A 343 -9.69 2.81 8.77
N ASP A 344 -9.21 2.66 10.00
CA ASP A 344 -9.82 1.72 10.96
C ASP A 344 -11.08 2.27 11.63
N GLU A 345 -11.13 3.56 11.97
CA GLU A 345 -12.32 4.21 12.53
C GLU A 345 -13.48 4.25 11.53
N ARG A 346 -13.17 4.44 10.24
CA ARG A 346 -14.14 4.41 9.14
C ARG A 346 -14.91 3.09 9.06
N ARG A 347 -14.33 1.98 9.52
CA ARG A 347 -14.99 0.66 9.58
C ARG A 347 -16.04 0.56 10.69
N LEU A 348 -16.12 1.55 11.59
CA LEU A 348 -17.12 1.63 12.66
C LEU A 348 -18.31 2.52 12.30
N LEU A 349 -18.37 3.06 11.08
CA LEU A 349 -19.43 3.94 10.62
C LEU A 349 -20.56 3.14 9.97
N PHE A 350 -21.78 3.33 10.47
CA PHE A 350 -22.99 2.66 10.01
C PHE A 350 -24.08 3.69 9.73
N ARG A 351 -25.06 3.32 8.91
CA ARG A 351 -26.33 4.04 8.77
C ARG A 351 -27.47 3.11 9.17
N ARG A 352 -28.59 3.68 9.62
CA ARG A 352 -29.82 2.91 9.86
C ARG A 352 -30.66 2.89 8.59
N THR A 353 -31.15 1.71 8.23
CA THR A 353 -32.12 1.52 7.14
C THR A 353 -33.34 0.78 7.67
N THR A 354 -34.37 0.66 6.83
CA THR A 354 -35.57 -0.15 7.13
C THR A 354 -35.24 -1.64 7.37
N THR A 355 -34.11 -2.13 6.86
CA THR A 355 -33.67 -3.53 6.99
C THR A 355 -32.68 -3.76 8.13
N GLY A 356 -32.28 -2.71 8.83
CA GLY A 356 -31.30 -2.75 9.92
C GLY A 356 -30.10 -1.85 9.66
N LEU A 357 -29.00 -2.10 10.40
CA LEU A 357 -27.76 -1.35 10.23
C LEU A 357 -27.07 -1.74 8.92
N GLU A 358 -26.47 -0.75 8.26
CA GLU A 358 -25.63 -0.96 7.08
C GLU A 358 -24.31 -0.22 7.24
N PRO A 359 -23.16 -0.83 6.90
CA PRO A 359 -21.87 -0.15 6.95
C PRO A 359 -21.79 0.97 5.92
N LEU A 360 -21.11 2.06 6.26
CA LEU A 360 -20.73 3.10 5.30
C LEU A 360 -19.47 2.73 4.50
N ALA A 361 -18.67 1.77 4.97
CA ALA A 361 -17.51 1.28 4.23
C ALA A 361 -17.96 0.71 2.87
N LEU A 362 -17.33 1.18 1.78
CA LEU A 362 -17.67 0.70 0.43
C LEU A 362 -17.35 -0.80 0.29
N TRP A 363 -16.15 -1.17 0.74
CA TRP A 363 -15.60 -2.52 0.58
C TRP A 363 -15.94 -3.43 1.75
N LEU A 364 -16.69 -4.49 1.47
CA LEU A 364 -17.07 -5.49 2.46
C LEU A 364 -16.33 -6.80 2.20
N SER A 365 -15.93 -7.48 3.26
CA SER A 365 -15.44 -8.86 3.19
C SER A 365 -16.59 -9.83 2.86
N PRO A 366 -16.31 -11.09 2.47
CA PRO A 366 -17.37 -12.02 2.02
C PRO A 366 -18.49 -12.26 3.06
N ASN A 367 -18.17 -12.08 4.34
CA ASN A 367 -19.10 -12.17 5.44
C ASN A 367 -19.88 -10.86 5.72
N GLY A 368 -19.77 -9.84 4.88
CA GLY A 368 -20.48 -8.56 5.01
C GLY A 368 -19.84 -7.55 5.98
N MET A 369 -18.72 -7.88 6.62
CA MET A 369 -18.03 -6.94 7.53
C MET A 369 -17.15 -5.97 6.74
N PRO A 370 -17.02 -4.70 7.15
CA PRO A 370 -16.06 -3.75 6.56
C PRO A 370 -14.65 -4.34 6.43
N LYS A 371 -14.16 -4.43 5.19
CA LYS A 371 -12.90 -5.13 4.89
C LYS A 371 -11.70 -4.28 5.32
N LYS A 372 -10.75 -4.89 6.03
CA LYS A 372 -9.44 -4.28 6.30
C LYS A 372 -8.62 -4.21 5.01
N PHE A 373 -7.87 -3.13 4.81
CA PHE A 373 -7.14 -2.93 3.56
C PHE A 373 -6.05 -4.00 3.34
N GLU A 374 -5.45 -4.53 4.40
CA GLU A 374 -4.43 -5.58 4.32
C GLU A 374 -4.99 -6.85 3.68
N GLY A 375 -6.25 -7.18 3.93
CA GLY A 375 -6.89 -8.36 3.35
C GLY A 375 -7.06 -8.30 1.83
N TRP A 376 -6.73 -7.18 1.18
CA TRP A 376 -6.64 -7.12 -0.28
C TRP A 376 -5.32 -7.69 -0.80
N GLU A 377 -4.24 -7.71 -0.02
CA GLU A 377 -2.99 -8.40 -0.42
C GLU A 377 -3.25 -9.90 -0.60
N ASP A 378 -4.11 -10.49 0.23
CA ASP A 378 -4.57 -11.87 0.10
C ASP A 378 -5.39 -12.09 -1.18
N THR A 379 -6.27 -11.15 -1.55
CA THR A 379 -7.03 -11.22 -2.81
C THR A 379 -6.11 -11.26 -4.03
N PHE A 380 -5.07 -10.41 -4.06
CA PHE A 380 -4.08 -10.45 -5.15
C PHE A 380 -3.26 -11.75 -5.15
N THR A 381 -2.91 -12.26 -3.96
CA THR A 381 -2.18 -13.53 -3.81
C THR A 381 -3.01 -14.70 -4.34
N ALA A 382 -4.27 -14.81 -3.91
CA ALA A 382 -5.19 -15.84 -4.37
C ALA A 382 -5.44 -15.77 -5.89
N ALA A 383 -5.51 -14.56 -6.45
CA ALA A 383 -5.62 -14.37 -7.91
C ALA A 383 -4.37 -14.89 -8.64
N ASN A 384 -3.16 -14.54 -8.17
CA ASN A 384 -1.90 -15.03 -8.74
C ASN A 384 -1.79 -16.57 -8.65
N GLU A 385 -2.14 -17.15 -7.49
CA GLU A 385 -2.17 -18.60 -7.30
C GLU A 385 -3.18 -19.28 -8.23
N ARG A 386 -4.35 -18.67 -8.46
CA ARG A 386 -5.32 -19.18 -9.42
C ARG A 386 -4.76 -19.15 -10.84
N ILE A 387 -4.14 -18.05 -11.27
CA ILE A 387 -3.54 -17.93 -12.60
C ILE A 387 -2.47 -19.00 -12.80
N GLN A 388 -1.59 -19.21 -11.81
CA GLN A 388 -0.60 -20.28 -11.84
C GLN A 388 -1.26 -21.67 -11.97
N ARG A 389 -2.33 -21.94 -11.21
CA ARG A 389 -3.06 -23.22 -11.33
C ARG A 389 -3.68 -23.41 -12.72
N VAL A 390 -4.30 -22.36 -13.26
CA VAL A 390 -4.92 -22.41 -14.60
C VAL A 390 -3.87 -22.54 -15.69
N TRP A 391 -2.68 -21.98 -15.51
CA TRP A 391 -1.53 -22.14 -16.41
C TRP A 391 -1.10 -23.60 -16.50
N VAL A 392 -0.86 -24.24 -15.35
CA VAL A 392 -0.48 -25.66 -15.28
C VAL A 392 -1.56 -26.56 -15.88
N GLN A 393 -2.83 -26.31 -15.56
CA GLN A 393 -3.95 -27.07 -16.12
C GLN A 393 -4.09 -26.93 -17.64
N ALA A 394 -3.64 -25.81 -18.20
CA ALA A 394 -3.63 -25.59 -19.64
C ALA A 394 -2.41 -26.20 -20.33
N GLY A 395 -1.54 -26.93 -19.61
CA GLY A 395 -0.31 -27.54 -20.13
C GLY A 395 0.92 -26.63 -20.05
N GLY A 396 0.85 -25.54 -19.30
CA GLY A 396 1.96 -24.61 -19.12
C GLY A 396 2.99 -25.13 -18.12
N GLU A 397 4.28 -25.01 -18.46
CA GLU A 397 5.40 -25.35 -17.58
C GLU A 397 5.89 -24.12 -16.80
N GLY A 398 6.52 -24.36 -15.64
CA GLY A 398 7.16 -23.32 -14.84
C GLY A 398 6.20 -22.27 -14.25
N LEU A 399 6.78 -21.13 -13.87
CA LEU A 399 6.04 -19.98 -13.32
C LEU A 399 5.42 -19.16 -14.47
N VAL A 400 4.12 -18.91 -14.36
CA VAL A 400 3.42 -18.08 -15.33
C VAL A 400 3.92 -16.63 -15.26
N PRO A 401 4.25 -16.00 -16.40
CA PRO A 401 4.70 -14.60 -16.42
C PRO A 401 3.54 -13.60 -16.29
N LEU A 402 2.41 -13.98 -15.68
CA LEU A 402 1.23 -13.14 -15.47
C LEU A 402 0.88 -13.08 -13.98
N TRP A 403 1.23 -11.97 -13.33
CA TRP A 403 0.98 -11.75 -11.91
C TRP A 403 0.80 -10.26 -11.62
N CYS A 404 0.09 -9.94 -10.54
CA CYS A 404 -0.09 -8.55 -10.13
C CYS A 404 0.10 -8.42 -8.62
N ARG A 405 0.62 -7.25 -8.20
CA ARG A 405 0.62 -6.80 -6.80
C ARG A 405 -0.08 -5.45 -6.73
N PRO A 406 -0.71 -5.08 -5.60
CA PRO A 406 -1.46 -3.82 -5.50
C PRO A 406 -0.69 -2.58 -5.96
N HIS A 407 0.62 -2.52 -5.68
CA HIS A 407 1.43 -1.37 -6.08
C HIS A 407 1.72 -1.29 -7.58
N MET A 408 1.63 -2.40 -8.32
CA MET A 408 1.78 -2.42 -9.77
C MET A 408 0.65 -1.67 -10.46
N CYS A 409 -0.57 -1.70 -9.91
CA CYS A 409 -1.70 -0.89 -10.40
C CYS A 409 -1.36 0.61 -10.38
N ARG A 410 -0.74 1.08 -9.29
CA ARG A 410 -0.29 2.48 -9.16
C ARG A 410 0.85 2.82 -10.11
N HIS A 411 1.81 1.91 -10.30
CA HIS A 411 2.87 2.11 -11.29
C HIS A 411 2.33 2.18 -12.72
N SER A 412 1.36 1.32 -13.04
CA SER A 412 0.72 1.26 -14.36
C SER A 412 -0.13 2.50 -14.62
N PHE A 413 -0.86 2.99 -13.60
CA PHE A 413 -1.54 4.29 -13.65
C PHE A 413 -0.56 5.42 -13.97
N ALA A 414 0.60 5.45 -13.29
CA ALA A 414 1.59 6.49 -13.49
C ALA A 414 2.17 6.46 -14.92
N LEU A 415 2.45 5.26 -15.45
CA LEU A 415 2.94 5.06 -16.82
C LEU A 415 1.90 5.51 -17.87
N LYS A 416 0.64 5.12 -17.69
CA LYS A 416 -0.45 5.54 -18.58
C LYS A 416 -0.57 7.07 -18.63
N TRP A 417 -0.65 7.71 -17.45
CA TRP A 417 -0.83 9.15 -17.39
C TRP A 417 0.40 9.92 -17.80
N TYR A 418 1.61 9.41 -17.53
CA TYR A 418 2.82 9.99 -18.10
C TYR A 418 2.77 9.99 -19.63
N SER A 419 2.37 8.87 -20.24
CA SER A 419 2.30 8.75 -21.71
C SER A 419 1.27 9.72 -22.27
N LEU A 420 0.04 9.72 -21.74
CA LEU A 420 -1.01 10.64 -22.16
C LEU A 420 -0.64 12.11 -21.95
N LEU A 421 -0.10 12.46 -20.78
CA LEU A 421 0.30 13.82 -20.47
C LEU A 421 1.45 14.25 -21.37
N SER A 422 2.41 13.37 -21.65
CA SER A 422 3.52 13.67 -22.56
C SER A 422 3.05 13.85 -24.00
N THR A 423 1.97 13.20 -24.45
CA THR A 423 1.34 13.42 -25.76
C THR A 423 0.58 14.74 -25.77
N VAL A 424 -0.23 15.02 -24.75
CA VAL A 424 -1.01 16.26 -24.63
C VAL A 424 -0.11 17.49 -24.43
N TRP A 425 1.07 17.32 -23.82
CA TRP A 425 2.11 18.36 -23.70
C TRP A 425 3.06 18.46 -24.90
N GLN A 426 2.83 17.68 -25.96
CA GLN A 426 3.42 18.05 -27.24
C GLN A 426 2.79 19.35 -27.73
N PRO A 427 3.54 20.25 -28.38
CA PRO A 427 2.97 21.47 -28.92
C PRO A 427 2.04 21.11 -30.08
N GLN A 428 0.73 21.12 -29.83
CA GLN A 428 -0.25 21.66 -30.78
C GLN A 428 -0.47 23.14 -30.45
N LEU A 429 0.61 23.86 -30.18
CA LEU A 429 0.61 25.29 -29.92
C LEU A 429 1.22 25.96 -31.14
N ASP A 430 0.44 26.02 -32.23
CA ASP A 430 0.79 26.86 -33.38
C ASP A 430 0.96 28.31 -32.89
N GLY A 431 2.12 28.90 -33.19
CA GLY A 431 2.42 30.30 -32.87
C GLY A 431 3.31 30.57 -31.66
N PHE A 432 3.88 29.56 -31.00
CA PHE A 432 4.87 29.74 -29.93
C PHE A 432 6.29 29.34 -30.37
N THR A 433 7.28 30.08 -29.92
CA THR A 433 8.71 29.80 -30.10
C THR A 433 9.20 28.68 -29.17
N GLU A 434 10.34 28.05 -29.49
CA GLU A 434 10.95 27.02 -28.63
C GLU A 434 11.20 27.52 -27.19
N GLN A 435 11.57 28.80 -27.04
CA GLN A 435 11.81 29.42 -25.74
C GLN A 435 10.51 29.58 -24.94
N GLU A 436 9.41 29.99 -25.57
CA GLU A 436 8.11 30.10 -24.91
C GLU A 436 7.56 28.73 -24.52
N LEU A 437 7.84 27.68 -25.29
CA LEU A 437 7.49 26.30 -24.94
C LEU A 437 8.29 25.78 -23.73
N LEU A 438 9.57 26.17 -23.61
CA LEU A 438 10.39 25.89 -22.43
C LEU A 438 9.87 26.66 -21.20
N ASP A 439 9.52 27.93 -21.35
CA ASP A 439 8.99 28.77 -20.28
C ASP A 439 7.60 28.28 -19.82
N ILE A 440 6.74 27.81 -20.72
CA ILE A 440 5.46 27.16 -20.39
C ILE A 440 5.68 25.86 -19.62
N ARG A 441 6.66 25.04 -20.02
CA ARG A 441 7.04 23.81 -19.30
C ARG A 441 7.60 24.13 -17.90
N GLU A 442 8.28 25.24 -17.75
CA GLU A 442 8.83 25.73 -16.49
C GLU A 442 7.75 26.34 -15.58
N MET A 443 6.79 27.10 -16.15
CA MET A 443 5.70 27.78 -15.42
C MET A 443 4.60 26.84 -14.91
N PHE A 444 4.15 25.87 -15.69
CA PHE A 444 3.03 25.00 -15.31
C PHE A 444 3.47 23.74 -14.54
N GLY A 445 4.77 23.56 -14.37
CA GLY A 445 5.39 22.34 -13.88
C GLY A 445 5.15 21.22 -14.90
N GLY A 446 6.19 20.87 -15.67
CA GLY A 446 6.11 19.82 -16.69
C GLY A 446 5.52 18.50 -16.16
N VAL A 447 5.16 17.57 -17.06
CA VAL A 447 4.51 16.25 -16.84
C VAL A 447 4.63 15.65 -15.42
N TRP A 448 5.82 15.67 -14.83
CA TRP A 448 6.12 15.20 -13.48
C TRP A 448 5.37 15.91 -12.34
N TYR A 449 5.09 17.20 -12.45
CA TYR A 449 4.31 17.95 -11.46
C TYR A 449 2.82 17.57 -11.53
N ALA A 450 2.20 17.54 -12.71
CA ALA A 450 0.83 17.03 -12.79
C ALA A 450 0.72 15.58 -12.34
N LEU A 451 1.71 14.74 -12.67
CA LEU A 451 1.74 13.36 -12.21
C LEU A 451 1.92 13.28 -10.68
N SER A 452 2.72 14.16 -10.07
CA SER A 452 2.86 14.23 -8.61
C SER A 452 1.55 14.63 -7.94
N LEU A 453 0.79 15.58 -8.52
CA LEU A 453 -0.53 15.98 -8.04
C LEU A 453 -1.53 14.81 -8.13
N MET A 454 -1.58 14.09 -9.25
CA MET A 454 -2.45 12.92 -9.42
C MET A 454 -2.11 11.80 -8.43
N LEU A 455 -0.82 11.57 -8.19
CA LEU A 455 -0.34 10.54 -7.26
C LEU A 455 -0.37 11.01 -5.79
N GLY A 456 -0.49 12.31 -5.51
CA GLY A 456 -0.39 12.86 -4.16
C GLY A 456 1.01 12.72 -3.56
N HIS A 457 2.05 13.03 -4.34
CA HIS A 457 3.42 13.16 -3.83
C HIS A 457 3.70 14.61 -3.46
N ALA A 458 4.34 14.83 -2.30
CA ALA A 458 4.73 16.16 -1.85
C ALA A 458 5.87 16.75 -2.69
N ASP A 459 6.71 15.89 -3.28
CA ASP A 459 7.85 16.28 -4.10
C ASP A 459 7.77 15.55 -5.47
N PRO A 460 7.77 16.29 -6.60
CA PRO A 460 7.86 15.72 -7.93
C PRO A 460 9.09 14.81 -8.13
N SER A 461 10.20 15.05 -7.43
CA SER A 461 11.40 14.19 -7.47
C SER A 461 11.08 12.75 -7.07
N THR A 462 10.16 12.55 -6.12
CA THR A 462 9.73 11.21 -5.70
C THR A 462 9.00 10.48 -6.83
N THR A 463 8.13 11.20 -7.57
CA THR A 463 7.48 10.67 -8.77
C THR A 463 8.52 10.34 -9.83
N ARG A 464 9.52 11.20 -9.99
CA ARG A 464 10.62 10.98 -10.89
C ARG A 464 11.39 9.74 -10.45
N GLU A 465 12.18 9.75 -9.38
CA GLU A 465 13.04 8.64 -8.95
C GLU A 465 12.32 7.28 -8.80
N THR A 466 11.07 7.26 -8.33
CA THR A 466 10.34 6.00 -8.13
C THR A 466 9.77 5.43 -9.43
N TYR A 467 9.51 6.27 -10.44
CA TYR A 467 8.84 5.84 -11.66
C TYR A 467 9.69 6.09 -12.93
N LEU A 468 10.77 6.88 -12.87
CA LEU A 468 11.66 7.39 -13.94
C LEU A 468 12.59 6.33 -14.53
N GLU A 469 13.04 5.32 -13.76
CA GLU A 469 14.11 4.41 -14.20
C GLU A 469 13.97 3.86 -15.64
N PRO A 470 12.76 3.58 -16.19
CA PRO A 470 12.57 3.23 -17.61
C PRO A 470 12.51 4.43 -18.56
N PHE A 471 12.01 5.58 -18.09
CA PHE A 471 11.77 6.76 -18.92
C PHE A 471 13.05 7.44 -19.37
N THR A 472 14.16 7.28 -18.65
CA THR A 472 15.49 7.73 -19.10
C THR A 472 16.00 6.97 -20.32
N ALA A 473 15.58 5.71 -20.55
CA ALA A 473 15.89 4.99 -21.78
C ALA A 473 14.89 5.33 -22.91
N LEU A 474 13.64 5.62 -22.55
CA LEU A 474 12.53 5.87 -23.48
C LEU A 474 12.48 7.27 -24.09
N GLN A 475 13.16 8.26 -23.52
CA GLN A 475 13.02 9.64 -23.97
C GLN A 475 13.38 9.84 -25.45
N VAL A 476 14.27 9.02 -26.01
CA VAL A 476 14.68 9.09 -27.42
C VAL A 476 13.68 8.35 -28.32
N ASP A 477 13.33 7.11 -27.99
CA ASP A 477 12.41 6.30 -28.82
C ASP A 477 10.97 6.84 -28.79
N TYR A 478 10.52 7.37 -27.63
CA TYR A 478 9.25 8.07 -27.46
C TYR A 478 9.12 9.29 -28.37
N LEU A 479 10.20 10.07 -28.53
CA LEU A 479 10.22 11.23 -29.41
C LEU A 479 10.19 10.82 -30.89
N MET A 480 10.70 9.64 -31.25
CA MET A 480 10.74 9.16 -32.63
C MET A 480 9.42 8.51 -33.08
N GLU A 481 8.74 7.72 -32.23
CA GLU A 481 7.45 7.08 -32.58
C GLU A 481 6.26 8.06 -32.64
N LEU A 482 6.28 9.14 -31.85
CA LEU A 482 5.21 10.15 -31.87
C LEU A 482 5.21 11.05 -33.10
N LEU A 483 6.27 11.02 -33.91
CA LEU A 483 6.30 11.76 -35.18
C LEU A 483 5.41 11.12 -36.26
N ASP A 484 4.93 9.88 -36.07
CA ASP A 484 4.37 9.06 -37.16
C ASP A 484 2.95 8.48 -36.95
N SER A 485 2.20 8.74 -35.86
CA SER A 485 0.91 8.02 -35.64
C SER A 485 -0.21 8.73 -34.83
N GLU A 486 -1.47 8.31 -35.06
CA GLU A 486 -2.67 8.79 -34.35
C GLU A 486 -2.72 8.35 -32.86
N GLU A 487 -3.19 9.28 -32.02
CA GLU A 487 -2.97 9.42 -30.57
C GLU A 487 -3.25 8.17 -29.69
N THR A 488 -4.25 7.34 -30.03
CA THR A 488 -4.62 6.17 -29.19
C THR A 488 -3.80 4.93 -29.52
N GLN A 489 -3.48 4.72 -30.81
CA GLN A 489 -2.61 3.62 -31.25
C GLN A 489 -1.17 3.92 -30.89
N ALA A 490 -0.75 5.19 -30.95
CA ALA A 490 0.58 5.63 -30.53
C ALA A 490 0.86 5.32 -29.06
N VAL A 491 -0.10 5.57 -28.16
CA VAL A 491 0.07 5.25 -26.73
C VAL A 491 0.14 3.74 -26.50
N GLU A 492 -0.69 2.93 -27.17
CA GLU A 492 -0.61 1.46 -27.01
C GLU A 492 0.66 0.86 -27.65
N ALA A 493 1.08 1.36 -28.81
CA ALA A 493 2.31 0.97 -29.50
C ALA A 493 3.54 1.35 -28.68
N LEU A 494 3.60 2.58 -28.18
CA LEU A 494 4.67 3.03 -27.30
C LEU A 494 4.79 2.16 -26.06
N ILE A 495 3.69 1.94 -25.32
CA ILE A 495 3.80 1.15 -24.09
C ILE A 495 4.11 -0.33 -24.42
N ARG A 496 3.86 -0.78 -25.65
CA ARG A 496 4.31 -2.08 -26.17
C ARG A 496 5.80 -2.09 -26.50
N THR A 497 6.34 -1.07 -27.18
CA THR A 497 7.78 -0.89 -27.43
C THR A 497 8.57 -0.81 -26.11
N VAL A 498 8.05 -0.06 -25.13
CA VAL A 498 8.51 -0.03 -23.73
C VAL A 498 8.50 -1.42 -23.09
N ALA A 499 7.45 -2.20 -23.35
CA ALA A 499 7.28 -3.53 -22.78
C ALA A 499 8.28 -4.55 -23.35
N GLU A 500 8.53 -4.48 -24.65
CA GLU A 500 9.40 -5.40 -25.39
C GLU A 500 10.89 -5.15 -25.09
N GLN A 501 11.32 -3.88 -24.99
CA GLN A 501 12.74 -3.55 -24.72
C GLN A 501 13.14 -3.64 -23.23
N GLY A 502 12.20 -3.45 -22.29
CA GLY A 502 12.53 -3.26 -20.86
C GLY A 502 12.44 -4.51 -19.96
N GLY A 503 11.78 -5.60 -20.39
CA GLY A 503 11.58 -6.82 -19.58
C GLY A 503 10.86 -6.61 -18.24
N ARG A 504 10.26 -5.43 -18.04
CA ARG A 504 9.67 -4.97 -16.77
C ARG A 504 8.17 -4.67 -16.87
N THR A 505 7.62 -4.68 -18.07
CA THR A 505 6.18 -4.64 -18.30
C THR A 505 5.70 -6.06 -18.55
N LEU A 506 4.62 -6.46 -17.88
CA LEU A 506 3.98 -7.73 -18.15
C LEU A 506 3.07 -7.57 -19.38
N THR A 507 3.16 -8.52 -20.30
CA THR A 507 2.34 -8.64 -21.51
C THR A 507 1.31 -9.75 -21.36
N SER A 508 0.28 -9.76 -22.22
CA SER A 508 -0.71 -10.83 -22.22
C SER A 508 -0.05 -12.16 -22.56
N VAL A 509 -0.46 -13.21 -21.88
CA VAL A 509 0.12 -14.55 -22.03
C VAL A 509 -0.80 -15.39 -22.90
N ALA A 510 -0.27 -15.93 -23.99
CA ALA A 510 -1.00 -16.87 -24.84
C ALA A 510 -1.23 -18.20 -24.10
N ARG A 511 -2.25 -18.94 -24.51
CA ARG A 511 -2.48 -20.31 -24.02
C ARG A 511 -1.22 -21.16 -24.27
N PRO A 512 -0.79 -22.01 -23.31
CA PRO A 512 0.28 -22.97 -23.56
C PRO A 512 0.03 -23.79 -24.82
N GLY A 513 1.05 -23.93 -25.66
CA GLY A 513 0.97 -24.67 -26.93
C GLY A 513 0.30 -23.93 -28.10
N ALA A 514 -0.22 -22.71 -27.91
CA ALA A 514 -0.63 -21.85 -29.01
C ALA A 514 0.60 -21.08 -29.54
N LEU A 515 1.03 -21.36 -30.78
CA LEU A 515 2.02 -20.53 -31.45
C LEU A 515 1.49 -19.10 -31.55
N ALA A 516 2.32 -18.12 -31.14
CA ALA A 516 2.04 -16.72 -31.42
C ALA A 516 1.94 -16.56 -32.93
N GLN A 517 0.74 -16.27 -33.47
CA GLN A 517 0.62 -15.83 -34.85
C GLN A 517 1.32 -14.48 -34.94
N THR A 518 2.60 -14.50 -35.30
CA THR A 518 3.29 -13.33 -35.85
C THR A 518 2.58 -12.97 -37.13
N GLY A 519 1.71 -11.96 -37.05
CA GLY A 519 1.08 -11.35 -38.22
C GLY A 519 2.15 -10.73 -39.10
N GLY A 520 2.68 -11.51 -40.04
CA GLY A 520 3.32 -10.98 -41.23
C GLY A 520 2.23 -10.36 -42.10
N ARG A 521 2.32 -9.05 -42.35
CA ARG A 521 1.75 -8.45 -43.54
C ARG A 521 2.90 -8.16 -44.49
N ALA A 522 2.83 -8.83 -45.65
CA ALA A 522 3.40 -8.35 -46.90
C ALA A 522 2.63 -7.10 -47.37
#